data_AF-A0A9E3T630-F1
#
_entry.id   AF-A0A9E3T630-F1
#
_cell.length_a   1.000
_cell.length_b   1.000
_cell.length_c   1.000
_cell.angle_alpha   90.00
_cell.angle_beta   90.00
_cell.angle_gamma   90.00
#
_symmetry.space_group_name_H-M   'P 1'
#
loop_
_entity.id
_entity.type
_entity.pdbx_description
1 polymer ?
#
loop_
_entity_poly.entity_id
_entity_poly.type
_entity_poly.pdbx_seq_one_letter_code
_entity_poly.pdbx_strand_id
1 'polypeptide(L)' 'MLERPAEIAKAVFAAKRRRREQVRCLSIEEKLQILVRLQRMASEIVASCGRESRRPWELRTGRERRSS' A
#
# COMPACT_ATOMS: atom_id res chain seq x y z
N MET A 1 28.87 -13.73 4.48
CA MET A 1 27.95 -14.90 4.40
C MET A 1 26.83 -14.54 3.46
N LEU A 2 26.74 -15.20 2.29
CA LEU A 2 25.57 -15.08 1.43
C LEU A 2 24.49 -16.01 2.00
N GLU A 3 23.40 -15.45 2.50
CA GLU A 3 22.24 -16.25 2.93
C GLU A 3 21.78 -17.13 1.77
N ARG A 4 21.42 -18.39 2.08
CA ARG A 4 20.97 -19.31 1.02
C ARG A 4 19.64 -18.80 0.46
N PRO A 5 19.37 -18.90 -0.85
CA PRO A 5 18.11 -18.43 -1.44
C PRO A 5 16.84 -18.94 -0.73
N ALA A 6 16.89 -20.15 -0.15
CA ALA A 6 15.82 -20.73 0.64
C ALA A 6 15.55 -19.99 1.96
N GLU A 7 16.59 -19.49 2.62
CA GLU A 7 16.49 -18.71 3.87
C GLU A 7 15.89 -17.34 3.61
N ILE A 8 16.33 -16.70 2.53
CA ILE A 8 15.77 -15.43 2.03
C ILE A 8 14.28 -15.62 1.72
N ALA A 9 13.92 -16.67 0.98
CA ALA A 9 12.52 -16.96 0.65
C ALA A 9 11.68 -17.15 1.94
N LYS A 10 12.16 -17.92 2.90
CA LYS A 10 11.48 -18.15 4.19
C LYS A 10 11.27 -16.83 4.95
N ALA A 11 12.28 -15.97 5.01
CA ALA A 11 12.18 -14.65 5.64
C ALA A 11 11.13 -13.77 4.95
N VAL A 12 11.12 -13.74 3.62
CA VAL A 12 10.12 -13.00 2.83
C VAL A 12 8.70 -13.51 3.09
N PHE A 13 8.49 -14.83 3.12
CA PHE A 13 7.17 -15.41 3.41
C PHE A 13 6.71 -15.11 4.83
N ALA A 14 7.59 -15.20 5.82
CA ALA A 14 7.29 -14.86 7.21
C ALA A 14 6.92 -13.37 7.36
N ALA A 15 7.69 -12.47 6.74
CA ALA A 15 7.41 -11.04 6.74
C ALA A 15 6.06 -10.72 6.08
N LYS A 16 5.76 -11.35 4.92
CA LYS A 16 4.46 -11.22 4.25
C LYS A 16 3.30 -11.68 5.14
N ARG A 17 3.46 -12.81 5.84
CA ARG A 17 2.44 -13.33 6.76
C ARG A 17 2.17 -12.35 7.91
N ARG A 18 3.22 -11.91 8.61
CA ARG A 18 3.12 -10.93 9.70
C ARG A 18 2.44 -9.65 9.25
N ARG A 19 2.80 -9.16 8.06
CA ARG A 19 2.17 -7.95 7.49
C ARG A 19 0.67 -8.15 7.21
N ARG A 20 0.27 -9.31 6.68
CA ARG A 20 -1.16 -9.62 6.48
C ARG A 20 -1.95 -9.64 7.78
N GLU A 21 -1.38 -10.23 8.84
CA GLU A 21 -1.99 -10.26 10.17
C GLU A 21 -2.15 -8.85 10.74
N GLN A 22 -1.13 -7.99 10.62
CA GLN A 22 -1.21 -6.58 11.01
C GLN A 22 -2.31 -5.83 10.24
N VAL A 23 -2.34 -5.97 8.91
CA VAL A 23 -3.34 -5.31 8.07
C VAL A 23 -4.75 -5.81 8.36
N ARG A 24 -4.91 -7.08 8.74
CA ARG A 24 -6.22 -7.66 9.07
C ARG A 24 -6.91 -6.87 10.19
N CYS A 25 -6.15 -6.49 11.22
CA CYS A 25 -6.64 -5.80 12.41
C CYS A 25 -6.91 -4.30 12.21
N LEU A 26 -6.53 -3.72 11.07
CA LEU A 26 -6.76 -2.30 10.79
C LEU A 26 -8.23 -2.00 10.49
N SER A 27 -8.64 -0.76 10.77
CA SER A 27 -9.94 -0.24 10.35
C SER A 27 -10.05 -0.19 8.82
N ILE A 28 -11.27 -0.02 8.31
CA ILE A 28 -11.50 0.14 6.86
C ILE A 28 -10.80 1.41 6.36
N GLU A 29 -10.88 2.50 7.10
CA GLU A 29 -10.25 3.78 6.77
C GLU A 29 -8.72 3.65 6.67
N GLU A 30 -8.09 2.97 7.62
CA GLU A 30 -6.65 2.71 7.59
C GLU A 30 -6.24 1.83 6.40
N LYS A 31 -7.05 0.80 6.07
CA LYS A 31 -6.84 -0.02 4.88
C LYS A 31 -6.94 0.81 3.60
N LEU A 32 -7.92 1.70 3.51
CA LEU A 32 -8.07 2.62 2.37
C LEU A 32 -6.88 3.58 2.24
N GLN A 33 -6.35 4.10 3.34
CA GLN A 33 -5.13 4.92 3.33
C GLN A 33 -3.92 4.17 2.78
N ILE A 34 -3.75 2.89 3.16
CA ILE A 34 -2.69 2.04 2.60
C ILE A 34 -2.87 1.88 1.09
N LEU A 35 -4.09 1.61 0.62
CA LEU A 35 -4.36 1.44 -0.81
C LEU A 35 -4.05 2.70 -1.62
N VAL A 36 -4.43 3.89 -1.13
CA VAL A 36 -4.10 5.15 -1.81
C VAL A 36 -2.61 5.42 -1.84
N ARG A 37 -1.87 5.09 -0.76
CA ARG A 37 -0.40 5.19 -0.77
C ARG A 37 0.22 4.28 -1.83
N LEU A 38 -0.24 3.04 -1.92
CA LEU A 38 0.25 2.08 -2.93
C LEU A 38 -0.07 2.55 -4.36
N GLN A 39 -1.25 3.12 -4.57
CA GLN A 39 -1.62 3.70 -5.86
C GLN A 39 -0.68 4.86 -6.24
N ARG A 40 -0.36 5.76 -5.30
CA ARG A 40 0.59 6.86 -5.56
C ARG A 40 1.97 6.34 -5.96
N MET A 41 2.49 5.35 -5.23
CA MET A 41 3.78 4.72 -5.58
C MET A 41 3.73 4.09 -6.98
N ALA A 42 2.66 3.37 -7.32
CA ALA A 42 2.50 2.81 -8.66
C ALA A 42 2.44 3.90 -9.73
N SER A 43 1.72 4.99 -9.44
CA SER A 43 1.63 6.16 -10.32
C SER A 43 2.99 6.82 -10.55
N GLU A 44 3.83 6.95 -9.52
CA GLU A 44 5.20 7.48 -9.62
C GLU A 44 6.08 6.58 -10.50
N ILE A 45 5.99 5.26 -10.35
CA ILE A 45 6.72 4.30 -11.19
C ILE A 45 6.30 4.46 -12.65
N VAL A 46 4.99 4.50 -12.94
CA VAL A 46 4.48 4.69 -14.30
C VAL A 46 4.99 6.00 -14.92
N ALA A 47 4.96 7.09 -14.16
CA ALA A 47 5.47 8.38 -14.59
C ALA A 47 6.98 8.32 -14.87
N SER A 48 7.76 7.65 -14.01
CA SER A 48 9.21 7.48 -14.20
C SER A 48 9.58 6.69 -15.46
N CYS A 49 8.67 5.83 -15.94
CA CYS A 49 8.82 5.10 -17.20
C CYS A 49 8.36 5.91 -18.44
N GLY A 50 8.09 7.21 -18.30
CA GLY A 50 7.64 8.08 -19.39
C GLY A 50 6.21 7.84 -19.87
N ARG A 51 5.39 7.13 -19.07
CA ARG A 51 3.99 6.86 -19.38
C ARG A 51 3.08 7.80 -18.61
N GLU A 52 1.92 8.12 -19.19
CA GLU A 52 0.91 8.92 -18.50
C GLU A 52 0.35 8.15 -17.31
N SER A 53 0.44 8.78 -16.14
CA SER A 53 0.01 8.20 -14.89
C SER A 53 -1.42 8.63 -14.56
N ARG A 54 -2.28 7.68 -14.17
CA ARG A 54 -3.64 8.00 -13.73
C ARG A 54 -3.58 8.77 -12.41
N ARG A 55 -4.48 9.76 -12.25
CA ARG A 55 -4.61 10.50 -11.00
C ARG A 55 -4.94 9.54 -9.83
N PRO A 56 -4.24 9.65 -8.69
CA PRO A 56 -4.58 8.88 -7.49
C PRO A 56 -6.00 9.15 -7.02
N TRP A 57 -6.64 8.18 -6.38
CA TRP A 57 -7.92 8.41 -5.72
C TRP A 57 -7.76 9.36 -4.54
N GLU A 58 -8.72 10.25 -4.36
CA GLU A 58 -8.79 11.14 -3.20
C GLU A 58 -9.66 10.49 -2.12
N LEU A 59 -9.08 10.29 -0.92
CA LEU A 59 -9.87 9.90 0.24
C LEU A 59 -10.55 11.14 0.80
N ARG A 60 -11.85 11.27 0.55
CA ARG A 60 -12.69 12.23 1.28
C ARG A 60 -12.89 11.69 2.69
N THR A 61 -12.08 12.15 3.63
CA THR A 61 -12.39 11.94 5.05
C THR A 61 -13.71 12.65 5.33
N GLY A 62 -14.71 11.95 5.86
CA GLY A 62 -16.08 12.47 6.10
C GLY A 62 -16.20 13.58 7.15
N ARG A 63 -15.19 14.44 7.29
CA ARG A 63 -15.21 15.65 8.12
C ARG A 63 -15.87 16.85 7.43
N GLU A 64 -16.28 16.74 6.17
CA GLU A 64 -17.27 17.65 5.59
C GLU A 64 -18.65 17.33 6.18
N ARG A 65 -18.84 17.73 7.44
CA ARG A 65 -20.19 17.85 8.00
C ARG A 65 -20.91 18.91 7.17
N ARG A 66 -21.95 18.45 6.49
CA ARG A 66 -23.12 19.21 6.00
C ARG A 66 -23.20 20.60 6.64
N SER A 67 -22.75 21.61 5.89
CA SER A 67 -23.14 23.00 6.07
C SER A 67 -23.86 23.40 4.80
N SER A 68 -25.11 22.99 4.69
CA SER A 68 -26.11 23.50 3.73
C SER A 68 -27.48 23.20 4.32
#